data_AF-A0ABD5M7W9-F1
#
_entry.id   AF-A0ABD5M7W9-F1
#
_cell.length_a   1.000
_cell.length_b   1.000
_cell.length_c   1.000
_cell.angle_alpha   90.00
_cell.angle_beta   90.00
_cell.angle_gamma   90.00
#
_symmetry.space_group_name_H-M   'P 1'
#
loop_
_entity.id
_entity.type
_entity.pdbx_description
1 polymer ?
#
loop_
_entity_poly.entity_id
_entity_poly.type
_entity_poly.pdbx_seq_one_letter_code
_entity_poly.pdbx_strand_id
1 'polypeptide(L)'
;MQIETIERAKKIDESKQIIAEIEERVGFKLSNPRYALSVASKNLQSDSMYIDQMVGAMSEAAGYAIDHGHDALASKAIQSTTELEETVSEDE
;
A
#
# COMPACT_ATOMS: atom_id res chain seq x y z
N MET A 1 -11.97 -13.05 11.07
CA MET A 1 -12.85 -12.75 9.92
C MET A 1 -13.42 -11.33 9.92
N GLN A 2 -14.41 -10.94 10.76
CA GLN A 2 -14.98 -9.57 10.67
C GLN A 2 -14.02 -8.46 11.14
N ILE A 3 -13.27 -8.69 12.21
CA ILE A 3 -12.28 -7.74 12.75
C ILE A 3 -11.14 -7.51 11.75
N GLU A 4 -10.61 -8.59 11.19
CA GLU A 4 -9.55 -8.59 10.18
C GLU A 4 -9.94 -7.85 8.89
N THR A 5 -11.18 -8.00 8.40
CA THR A 5 -11.67 -7.23 7.25
C THR A 5 -11.66 -5.71 7.52
N ILE A 6 -11.98 -5.31 8.76
CA ILE A 6 -11.96 -3.90 9.17
C ILE A 6 -10.53 -3.38 9.26
N GLU A 7 -9.60 -4.17 9.79
CA GLU A 7 -8.17 -3.81 9.86
C GLU A 7 -7.57 -3.66 8.46
N ARG A 8 -7.87 -4.58 7.54
CA ARG A 8 -7.46 -4.48 6.14
C ARG A 8 -8.02 -3.24 5.45
N ALA A 9 -9.29 -2.89 5.71
CA ALA A 9 -9.89 -1.67 5.18
C ALA A 9 -9.20 -0.39 5.73
N LYS A 10 -8.88 -0.37 7.02
CA LYS A 10 -8.12 0.75 7.63
C LYS A 10 -6.74 0.91 7.00
N LYS A 11 -6.02 -0.20 6.82
CA LYS A 11 -4.69 -0.19 6.19
C LYS A 11 -4.74 0.35 4.76
N ILE A 12 -5.77 -0.01 3.98
CA ILE A 12 -5.99 0.58 2.64
C ILE A 12 -6.17 2.10 2.72
N ASP A 13 -6.92 2.60 3.70
CA ASP A 13 -7.13 4.04 3.85
C ASP A 13 -5.85 4.77 4.29
N GLU A 14 -5.04 4.17 5.15
CA GLU A 14 -3.69 4.66 5.48
C GLU A 14 -2.78 4.73 4.23
N SER A 15 -2.76 3.65 3.43
CA SER A 15 -2.00 3.61 2.17
C SER A 15 -2.48 4.68 1.16
N LYS A 16 -3.79 4.93 1.07
CA LYS A 16 -4.32 6.03 0.23
C LYS A 16 -3.85 7.40 0.69
N GLN A 17 -3.71 7.62 2.01
CA GLN A 17 -3.19 8.88 2.54
C GLN A 17 -1.72 9.06 2.18
N ILE A 18 -0.90 8.01 2.31
CA ILE A 18 0.51 8.05 1.91
C ILE A 18 0.65 8.34 0.41
N ILE A 19 -0.13 7.65 -0.44
CA ILE A 19 -0.13 7.92 -1.88
C ILE A 19 -0.54 9.38 -2.16
N ALA A 20 -1.55 9.91 -1.47
CA ALA A 20 -1.97 11.29 -1.65
C ALA A 20 -0.87 12.30 -1.27
N GLU A 21 -0.14 12.06 -0.18
CA GLU A 21 1.02 12.87 0.22
C GLU A 21 2.13 12.81 -0.84
N ILE A 22 2.40 11.64 -1.41
CA ILE A 22 3.39 11.49 -2.49
C ILE A 22 2.94 12.25 -3.74
N GLU A 23 1.69 12.06 -4.18
CA GLU A 23 1.10 12.73 -5.34
C GLU A 23 1.18 14.26 -5.23
N GLU A 24 0.95 14.81 -4.03
CA GLU A 24 1.07 16.24 -3.77
C GLU A 24 2.51 16.73 -3.98
N ARG A 25 3.50 15.94 -3.55
CA ARG A 25 4.92 16.28 -3.66
C ARG A 25 5.47 16.13 -5.08
N VAL A 26 5.09 15.06 -5.78
CA VAL A 26 5.56 14.79 -7.15
C VAL A 26 4.76 15.55 -8.21
N GLY A 27 3.57 16.05 -7.88
CA GLY A 27 2.77 16.93 -8.74
C GLY A 27 1.88 16.20 -9.76
N PHE A 28 1.70 14.89 -9.65
CA PHE A 28 0.82 14.10 -10.52
C PHE A 28 0.18 12.92 -9.79
N LYS A 29 -0.84 12.32 -10.40
CA LYS A 29 -1.60 11.19 -9.82
C LYS A 29 -0.94 9.85 -10.11
N LEU A 30 -0.80 9.04 -9.07
CA LEU A 30 -0.25 7.69 -9.13
C LEU A 30 -1.37 6.69 -9.44
N SER A 31 -1.79 6.67 -10.71
CA SER A 31 -2.97 5.90 -11.15
C SER A 31 -2.84 4.39 -10.90
N ASN A 32 -1.66 3.82 -11.11
CA ASN A 32 -1.38 2.39 -10.90
C ASN A 32 -1.47 2.02 -9.40
N PRO A 33 -0.75 2.69 -8.47
CA PRO A 33 -0.94 2.46 -7.04
C PRO A 33 -2.39 2.60 -6.58
N ARG A 34 -3.12 3.62 -7.07
CA ARG A 34 -4.55 3.79 -6.73
C ARG A 34 -5.42 2.65 -7.23
N TYR A 35 -5.15 2.14 -8.44
CA TYR A 35 -5.86 1.00 -8.98
C TYR A 35 -5.61 -0.26 -8.15
N ALA A 36 -4.35 -0.54 -7.81
CA ALA A 36 -3.97 -1.67 -6.98
C ALA A 36 -4.66 -1.63 -5.61
N LEU A 37 -4.71 -0.48 -4.92
CA LEU A 37 -5.48 -0.34 -3.68
C LEU A 37 -6.99 -0.56 -3.88
N SER A 38 -7.55 -0.16 -5.03
CA SER A 38 -8.93 -0.49 -5.36
C SER A 38 -9.14 -1.99 -5.53
N VAL A 39 -8.19 -2.72 -6.11
CA VAL A 39 -8.26 -4.19 -6.23
C VAL A 39 -8.13 -4.84 -4.84
N ALA A 40 -7.20 -4.39 -4.00
CA ALA A 40 -7.07 -4.87 -2.62
C ALA A 40 -8.39 -4.71 -1.84
N SER A 41 -9.06 -3.56 -1.98
CA SER A 41 -10.34 -3.28 -1.30
C SER A 41 -11.50 -4.19 -1.73
N LYS A 42 -11.44 -4.74 -2.95
CA LYS A 42 -12.43 -5.70 -3.45
C LYS A 42 -12.13 -7.13 -3.00
N ASN A 43 -10.92 -7.39 -2.53
CA ASN A 43 -10.40 -8.71 -2.19
C ASN A 43 -9.98 -8.80 -0.72
N LEU A 44 -10.65 -8.09 0.19
CA LEU A 44 -10.32 -8.08 1.62
C LEU A 44 -10.36 -9.46 2.29
N GLN A 45 -11.03 -10.44 1.67
CA GLN A 45 -11.13 -11.83 2.17
C GLN A 45 -10.08 -12.78 1.57
N SER A 46 -9.30 -12.33 0.60
CA SER A 46 -8.22 -13.13 -0.01
C SER A 46 -6.88 -12.54 0.42
N ASP A 47 -6.17 -13.28 1.26
CA ASP A 47 -4.94 -12.81 1.91
C ASP A 47 -3.87 -12.52 0.87
N SER A 48 -3.61 -13.47 -0.03
CA SER A 48 -2.65 -13.30 -1.12
C SER A 48 -2.98 -12.12 -2.02
N MET A 49 -4.21 -12.02 -2.54
CA MET A 49 -4.59 -10.90 -3.41
C MET A 49 -4.58 -9.56 -2.68
N TYR A 50 -4.98 -9.53 -1.41
CA TYR A 50 -4.93 -8.31 -0.61
C TYR A 50 -3.48 -7.86 -0.41
N ILE A 51 -2.59 -8.77 0.02
CA ILE A 51 -1.20 -8.46 0.34
C ILE A 51 -0.42 -8.09 -0.91
N ASP A 52 -0.51 -8.88 -1.99
CA ASP A 52 0.18 -8.61 -3.27
C ASP A 52 -0.16 -7.20 -3.80
N GLN A 53 -1.44 -6.82 -3.73
CA GLN A 53 -1.89 -5.52 -4.23
C GLN A 53 -1.47 -4.38 -3.30
N MET A 54 -1.45 -4.59 -1.98
CA MET A 54 -0.96 -3.61 -1.02
C MET A 54 0.54 -3.37 -1.18
N VAL A 55 1.33 -4.44 -1.19
CA VAL A 55 2.79 -4.40 -1.35
C VAL A 55 3.16 -3.78 -2.71
N GLY A 56 2.51 -4.21 -3.79
CA GLY A 56 2.74 -3.66 -5.12
C GLY A 56 2.44 -2.15 -5.19
N ALA A 57 1.28 -1.72 -4.67
CA ALA A 57 0.89 -0.31 -4.66
C ALA A 57 1.90 0.56 -3.91
N MET A 58 2.31 0.13 -2.72
CA MET A 58 3.19 0.91 -1.86
C MET A 58 4.65 0.87 -2.30
N SER A 59 5.10 -0.23 -2.89
CA SER A 59 6.43 -0.34 -3.51
C SER A 59 6.56 0.58 -4.72
N GLU A 60 5.55 0.61 -5.60
CA GLU A 60 5.54 1.53 -6.73
C GLU A 60 5.46 2.99 -6.26
N ALA A 61 4.60 3.31 -5.28
CA ALA A 61 4.53 4.65 -4.70
C ALA A 61 5.85 5.08 -4.05
N ALA A 62 6.53 4.17 -3.34
CA ALA A 62 7.86 4.41 -2.78
C ALA A 62 8.89 4.68 -3.88
N GLY A 63 8.85 3.94 -4.99
CA GLY A 63 9.70 4.20 -6.16
C GLY A 63 9.54 5.63 -6.68
N TYR A 64 8.30 6.10 -6.87
CA TYR A 64 8.05 7.48 -7.27
C TYR A 64 8.59 8.50 -6.26
N ALA A 65 8.43 8.24 -4.96
CA ALA A 65 8.96 9.11 -3.92
C ALA A 65 10.50 9.17 -3.94
N ILE A 66 11.18 8.02 -4.14
CA ILE A 66 12.64 7.94 -4.29
C ILE A 66 13.10 8.74 -5.52
N ASP A 67 12.47 8.53 -6.66
CA ASP A 67 12.84 9.19 -7.93
C ASP A 67 12.76 10.73 -7.85
N HIS A 68 11.96 11.26 -6.91
CA HIS A 68 11.79 12.70 -6.68
C HIS A 68 12.51 13.22 -5.43
N GLY A 69 13.32 12.39 -4.76
CA GLY A 69 14.10 12.80 -3.58
C GLY A 69 13.28 12.96 -2.31
N HIS A 70 12.20 12.19 -2.16
CA HIS A 70 11.31 12.18 -1.01
C HIS A 70 11.48 10.92 -0.15
N ASP A 71 12.71 10.65 0.28
CA ASP A 71 13.10 9.43 1.00
C ASP A 71 12.26 9.13 2.25
N ALA A 72 11.84 10.17 2.98
CA ALA A 72 10.97 10.00 4.15
C ALA A 72 9.58 9.46 3.77
N LEU A 73 9.02 9.91 2.63
CA LEU A 73 7.75 9.39 2.13
C LEU A 73 7.92 7.99 1.54
N ALA A 74 9.04 7.71 0.87
CA ALA A 74 9.37 6.37 0.42
C ALA A 74 9.46 5.39 1.58
N SER A 75 10.15 5.77 2.66
CA SER A 75 10.27 4.96 3.87
C SER A 75 8.90 4.73 4.53
N LYS A 76 8.07 5.78 4.63
CA LYS A 76 6.69 5.67 5.13
C LYS A 76 5.85 4.70 4.28
N ALA A 77 6.01 4.75 2.96
CA ALA A 77 5.32 3.86 2.04
C ALA A 77 5.73 2.39 2.26
N ILE A 78 7.03 2.10 2.32
CA ILE A 78 7.55 0.74 2.54
C ILE A 78 7.12 0.21 3.93
N GLN A 79 7.28 1.01 4.98
CA GLN A 79 6.90 0.62 6.34
C GLN A 79 5.41 0.30 6.46
N SER A 80 4.56 0.92 5.63
CA SER A 80 3.14 0.61 5.63
C SER A 80 2.81 -0.81 5.17
N THR A 81 3.73 -1.52 4.52
CA THR A 81 3.50 -2.90 4.04
C THR A 81 4.44 -3.94 4.62
N THR A 82 5.49 -3.55 5.36
CA THR A 82 6.44 -4.50 5.98
C THR A 82 5.74 -5.54 6.87
N GLU A 83 4.76 -5.12 7.67
CA GLU A 83 3.99 -6.02 8.56
C GLU A 83 3.12 -7.02 7.76
N LEU A 84 2.71 -6.66 6.54
CA LEU A 84 1.89 -7.52 5.69
C LEU A 84 2.70 -8.66 5.06
N GLU A 85 3.97 -8.39 4.72
CA GLU A 85 4.88 -9.41 4.18
C GLU A 85 5.24 -10.47 5.24
N GLU A 86 5.44 -10.04 6.50
CA GLU A 86 5.70 -10.95 7.62
C GLU A 86 4.54 -11.94 7.83
N THR A 87 3.30 -11.49 7.61
CA THR A 87 2.10 -12.33 7.73
C THR A 87 2.03 -13.45 6.69
N VAL A 88 2.60 -13.27 5.49
CA VAL A 88 2.66 -14.32 4.45
C VAL A 88 3.82 -15.28 4.69
N SER A 89 4.92 -14.79 5.25
CA SER A 89 6.14 -15.59 5.43
C SER A 89 6.03 -16.66 6.53
N GLU A 90 5.05 -16.55 7.44
CA GLU A 90 4.83 -17.53 8.49
C GLU A 90 3.90 -18.70 8.07
N ASP A 91 3.27 -18.61 6.90
CA ASP A 91 2.35 -19.63 6.34
C ASP A 91 2.99 -20.52 5.24
N GLU A 92 4.31 -20.41 4.99
CA GLU A 92 5.12 -21.34 4.17
C GLU A 92 5.92 -22.34 5.02
#